data_AF-A0A0F9R2Q3-F1
#
_entry.id   AF-A0A0F9R2Q3-F1
#
_cell.length_a   1.000
_cell.length_b   1.000
_cell.length_c   1.000
_cell.angle_alpha   90.00
_cell.angle_beta   90.00
_cell.angle_gamma   90.00
#
_symmetry.space_group_name_H-M   'P 1'
#
loop_
_entity.id
_entity.type
_entity.pdbx_description
1 polymer ?
#
loop_
_entity_poly.entity_id
_entity_poly.type
_entity_poly.pdbx_seq_one_letter_code
_entity_poly.pdbx_strand_id
1 'polypeptide(L)'
;MAQPIITAATVAIDDRSVIIGTCDQDVAETGNATVRFTVTADGSPVVVASVVAAGGSATFTIQLTSGVNPTQAVLLTYAESGNGNKINQDGVPANELEMVSEMVVTVPSLFAVADFFTQLEALIWATLEADAAWSAVFPPGNRRKRTGDARSPRKPGRLSKDLPEIEVVAAEYEEVGGTSTSLVATQGFDVVIVSGDMRPKAALFPGKYQTLKALRSLVNSPIPAAYRPWLTRVSFVAADDDEVAGERSPAGMSTLISLECEMHIPETELA
;
A
#
# COMPACT_ATOMS: atom_id res chain seq x y z
N MET A 1 -22.36 -33.45 16.44
CA MET A 1 -21.73 -32.12 16.48
C MET A 1 -22.10 -31.40 15.20
N ALA A 2 -22.32 -30.08 15.25
CA ALA A 2 -22.55 -29.27 14.05
C ALA A 2 -21.25 -29.18 13.24
N GLN A 3 -21.36 -29.09 11.91
CA GLN A 3 -20.19 -28.97 11.03
C GLN A 3 -19.72 -27.51 11.01
N PRO A 4 -18.40 -27.23 11.03
CA PRO A 4 -17.87 -25.87 10.96
C PRO A 4 -18.22 -25.18 9.63
N ILE A 5 -18.72 -23.96 9.72
CA ILE A 5 -19.00 -23.07 8.59
C ILE A 5 -18.04 -21.87 8.68
N ILE A 6 -17.39 -21.52 7.57
CA ILE A 6 -16.53 -20.34 7.48
C ILE A 6 -17.41 -19.09 7.61
N THR A 7 -17.14 -18.26 8.60
CA THR A 7 -17.90 -17.03 8.88
C THR A 7 -17.19 -15.77 8.42
N ALA A 8 -15.85 -15.80 8.40
CA ALA A 8 -15.04 -14.73 7.85
C ALA A 8 -13.67 -15.28 7.40
N ALA A 9 -13.08 -14.63 6.41
CA ALA A 9 -11.70 -14.88 6.00
C ALA A 9 -11.10 -13.63 5.37
N THR A 10 -9.79 -13.48 5.48
CA THR A 10 -9.03 -12.35 4.92
C THR A 10 -7.65 -12.84 4.51
N VAL A 11 -7.19 -12.41 3.33
CA VAL A 11 -5.81 -12.62 2.89
C VAL A 11 -4.93 -11.54 3.52
N ALA A 12 -3.83 -11.93 4.14
CA ALA A 12 -2.94 -10.96 4.78
C ALA A 12 -2.29 -10.04 3.74
N ILE A 13 -2.25 -8.74 4.04
CA ILE A 13 -1.71 -7.71 3.14
C ILE A 13 -0.18 -7.85 3.04
N ASP A 14 0.48 -8.03 4.18
CA ASP A 14 1.95 -8.07 4.28
C ASP A 14 2.55 -9.38 3.73
N ASP A 15 1.76 -10.45 3.74
CA ASP A 15 2.14 -11.75 3.23
C ASP A 15 0.93 -12.43 2.57
N ARG A 16 0.78 -12.19 1.26
CA ARG A 16 -0.33 -12.71 0.44
C ARG A 16 -0.30 -14.22 0.23
N SER A 17 0.60 -14.94 0.91
CA SER A 17 0.56 -16.39 1.03
C SER A 17 -0.17 -16.85 2.30
N VAL A 18 -0.72 -15.94 3.11
CA VAL A 18 -1.41 -16.24 4.36
C VAL A 18 -2.89 -15.84 4.28
N ILE A 19 -3.78 -16.77 4.66
CA ILE A 19 -5.21 -16.50 4.87
C ILE A 19 -5.53 -16.72 6.34
N ILE A 20 -6.19 -15.75 6.96
CA ILE A 20 -6.67 -15.84 8.34
C ILE A 20 -8.20 -15.84 8.29
N GLY A 21 -8.84 -16.77 9.00
CA GLY A 21 -10.28 -16.84 9.01
C GLY A 21 -10.87 -17.36 10.31
N THR A 22 -12.19 -17.31 10.38
CA THR A 22 -13.00 -17.77 11.49
C THR A 22 -14.11 -18.69 10.99
N CYS A 23 -14.46 -19.66 11.82
CA CYS A 23 -15.64 -20.50 11.68
C CYS A 23 -16.69 -20.14 12.76
N ASP A 24 -17.86 -20.73 12.68
CA ASP A 24 -18.91 -20.65 13.73
C ASP A 24 -18.72 -21.69 14.85
N GLN A 25 -17.88 -22.69 14.63
CA GLN A 25 -17.53 -23.76 15.55
C GLN A 25 -16.01 -23.97 15.56
N ASP A 26 -15.52 -24.67 16.59
CA ASP A 26 -14.11 -25.03 16.70
C ASP A 26 -13.65 -25.88 15.52
N VAL A 27 -12.52 -25.51 14.94
CA VAL A 27 -11.86 -26.32 13.92
C VAL A 27 -10.97 -27.33 14.65
N ALA A 28 -11.27 -28.62 14.54
CA ALA A 28 -10.57 -29.68 15.27
C ALA A 28 -9.04 -29.63 15.02
N GLU A 29 -8.24 -29.76 16.10
CA GLU A 29 -6.78 -29.84 16.02
C GLU A 29 -6.35 -31.05 15.17
N THR A 30 -5.82 -30.74 13.98
CA THR A 30 -4.87 -31.50 13.15
C THR A 30 -4.81 -33.02 13.34
N GLY A 31 -5.20 -33.78 12.30
CA GLY A 31 -4.16 -34.38 11.45
C GLY A 31 -4.45 -34.41 9.94
N ASN A 32 -5.58 -33.85 9.49
CA ASN A 32 -5.98 -33.80 8.07
C ASN A 32 -6.50 -32.41 7.64
N ALA A 33 -6.27 -31.36 8.41
CA ALA A 33 -6.81 -30.01 8.11
C ALA A 33 -6.41 -29.49 6.72
N THR A 34 -5.20 -29.81 6.26
CA THR A 34 -4.72 -29.45 4.91
C THR A 34 -5.55 -30.07 3.79
N VAL A 35 -6.18 -31.22 4.01
CA VAL A 35 -7.04 -31.90 3.02
C VAL A 35 -8.46 -31.32 3.03
N ARG A 36 -8.84 -30.65 4.12
CA ARG A 36 -10.19 -30.09 4.31
C ARG A 36 -10.35 -28.70 3.72
N PHE A 37 -9.28 -27.92 3.67
CA PHE A 37 -9.30 -26.61 3.04
C PHE A 37 -8.78 -26.70 1.62
N THR A 38 -9.54 -26.18 0.66
CA THR A 38 -9.03 -25.92 -0.68
C THR A 38 -9.14 -24.45 -1.01
N VAL A 39 -8.14 -23.94 -1.72
CA VAL A 39 -8.02 -22.53 -2.09
C VAL A 39 -7.92 -22.48 -3.61
N THR A 40 -8.75 -21.66 -4.22
CA THR A 40 -8.75 -21.42 -5.67
C THR A 40 -8.70 -19.92 -5.90
N ALA A 41 -7.75 -19.45 -6.71
CA ALA A 41 -7.63 -18.05 -7.11
C ALA A 41 -7.97 -17.92 -8.60
N ASP A 42 -8.97 -17.10 -8.93
CA ASP A 42 -9.49 -16.91 -10.31
C ASP A 42 -9.72 -18.24 -11.07
N GLY A 43 -10.25 -19.25 -10.37
CA GLY A 43 -10.54 -20.58 -10.93
C GLY A 43 -9.34 -21.54 -11.01
N SER A 44 -8.13 -21.11 -10.62
CA SER A 44 -6.95 -21.98 -10.55
C SER A 44 -6.66 -22.45 -9.12
N PRO A 45 -6.38 -23.74 -8.88
CA PRO A 45 -6.10 -24.24 -7.55
C PRO A 45 -4.77 -23.68 -7.02
N VAL A 46 -4.77 -23.22 -5.77
CA VAL A 46 -3.58 -22.78 -5.04
C VAL A 46 -3.28 -23.81 -3.95
N VAL A 47 -2.04 -24.29 -3.90
CA VAL A 47 -1.67 -25.36 -2.97
C VAL A 47 -1.58 -24.80 -1.55
N VAL A 48 -2.30 -25.45 -0.64
CA VAL A 48 -2.23 -25.19 0.80
C VAL A 48 -0.99 -25.91 1.37
N ALA A 49 -0.03 -25.14 1.87
CA ALA A 49 1.18 -25.65 2.50
C ALA A 49 0.91 -26.17 3.92
N SER A 50 0.16 -25.42 4.72
CA SER A 50 -0.20 -25.81 6.08
C SER A 50 -1.46 -25.10 6.55
N VAL A 51 -2.16 -25.73 7.50
CA VAL A 51 -3.28 -25.12 8.22
C VAL A 51 -2.99 -25.21 9.71
N VAL A 52 -3.07 -24.07 10.40
CA VAL A 52 -2.98 -23.98 11.85
C VAL A 52 -4.33 -23.55 12.37
N ALA A 53 -5.01 -24.43 13.10
CA ALA A 53 -6.17 -24.08 13.90
C ALA A 53 -5.71 -24.00 15.36
N ALA A 54 -6.11 -22.93 16.07
CA ALA A 54 -5.86 -22.87 17.50
C ALA A 54 -6.84 -23.82 18.21
N GLY A 55 -6.35 -24.82 18.95
CA GLY A 55 -7.22 -25.75 19.66
C GLY A 55 -8.22 -25.05 20.57
N GLY A 56 -9.49 -25.43 20.44
CA GLY A 56 -10.59 -24.80 21.17
C GLY A 56 -10.90 -23.37 20.71
N SER A 57 -10.49 -23.01 19.49
CA SER A 57 -10.82 -21.74 18.86
C SER A 57 -11.49 -21.97 17.51
N ALA A 58 -12.41 -21.07 17.18
CA ALA A 58 -13.00 -20.98 15.86
C ALA A 58 -12.08 -20.30 14.82
N THR A 59 -10.83 -20.00 15.16
CA THR A 59 -9.88 -19.29 14.28
C THR A 59 -8.93 -20.25 13.58
N PHE A 60 -8.64 -20.00 12.31
CA PHE A 60 -7.64 -20.74 11.55
C PHE A 60 -6.71 -19.82 10.76
N THR A 61 -5.54 -20.33 10.42
CA THR A 61 -4.55 -19.69 9.53
C THR A 61 -4.10 -20.71 8.49
N ILE A 62 -4.15 -20.31 7.23
CA ILE A 62 -3.75 -21.12 6.07
C ILE A 62 -2.51 -20.48 5.47
N GLN A 63 -1.47 -21.28 5.30
CA GLN A 63 -0.28 -20.93 4.54
C GLN A 63 -0.41 -21.55 3.15
N LEU A 64 -0.20 -20.77 2.11
CA LEU A 64 -0.15 -21.18 0.71
C LEU A 64 1.31 -21.40 0.30
N THR A 65 1.56 -22.30 -0.66
CA THR A 65 2.91 -22.50 -1.22
C THR A 65 3.35 -21.35 -2.13
N SER A 66 2.39 -20.58 -2.64
CA SER A 66 2.59 -19.41 -3.48
C SER A 66 1.59 -18.33 -3.11
N GLY A 67 2.03 -17.06 -3.11
CA GLY A 67 1.14 -15.93 -2.89
C GLY A 67 0.10 -15.79 -3.99
N VAL A 68 -1.04 -15.21 -3.63
CA VAL A 68 -2.09 -14.79 -4.57
C VAL A 68 -1.88 -13.33 -4.98
N ASN A 69 -2.31 -12.96 -6.19
CA ASN A 69 -2.11 -11.61 -6.72
C ASN A 69 -3.12 -10.63 -6.09
N PRO A 70 -2.79 -9.33 -6.04
CA PRO A 70 -3.72 -8.28 -5.63
C PRO A 70 -5.03 -8.36 -6.40
N THR A 71 -6.12 -7.90 -5.77
CA THR A 71 -7.48 -7.75 -6.35
C THR A 71 -8.14 -9.03 -6.86
N GLN A 72 -7.42 -10.16 -6.88
CA GLN A 72 -7.97 -11.46 -7.25
C GLN A 72 -9.08 -11.91 -6.30
N ALA A 73 -10.03 -12.66 -6.85
CA ALA A 73 -11.01 -13.37 -6.05
C ALA A 73 -10.44 -14.73 -5.64
N VAL A 74 -10.37 -14.96 -4.33
CA VAL A 74 -9.96 -16.22 -3.73
C VAL A 74 -11.20 -16.93 -3.20
N LEU A 75 -11.51 -18.09 -3.76
CA LEU A 75 -12.50 -19.01 -3.23
C LEU A 75 -11.82 -19.93 -2.22
N LEU A 76 -12.23 -19.80 -0.96
CA LEU A 76 -11.87 -20.70 0.13
C LEU A 76 -13.03 -21.67 0.35
N THR A 77 -12.75 -22.96 0.37
CA THR A 77 -13.74 -23.98 0.74
C THR A 77 -13.26 -24.82 1.90
N TYR A 78 -14.22 -25.28 2.71
CA TYR A 78 -14.01 -26.24 3.78
C TYR A 78 -14.88 -27.47 3.52
N ALA A 79 -14.25 -28.65 3.60
CA ALA A 79 -14.89 -29.95 3.42
C ALA A 79 -14.62 -30.85 4.62
N GLU A 80 -15.61 -31.67 4.97
CA GLU A 80 -15.48 -32.68 6.02
C GLU A 80 -15.65 -34.09 5.47
N SER A 81 -15.07 -35.07 6.16
CA SER A 81 -15.43 -36.46 5.90
C SER A 81 -16.91 -36.59 6.17
N GLY A 82 -17.68 -36.99 5.16
CA GLY A 82 -19.09 -37.32 5.37
C GLY A 82 -19.20 -38.28 6.55
N ASN A 83 -20.12 -38.03 7.48
CA ASN A 83 -20.35 -38.89 8.63
C ASN A 83 -20.53 -40.33 8.11
N GLY A 84 -19.56 -41.19 8.44
CA GLY A 84 -19.38 -42.48 7.78
C GLY A 84 -20.65 -43.33 7.80
N ASN A 85 -21.24 -43.56 6.62
CA ASN A 85 -21.81 -44.85 6.22
C ASN A 85 -22.18 -44.94 4.72
N LYS A 86 -21.49 -44.20 3.83
CA LYS A 86 -21.62 -44.45 2.39
C LYS A 86 -20.67 -45.56 2.01
N ILE A 87 -21.19 -46.76 1.98
CA ILE A 87 -20.53 -47.91 1.37
C ILE A 87 -20.65 -47.72 -0.14
N ASN A 88 -19.56 -47.75 -0.89
CA ASN A 88 -19.67 -47.81 -2.35
C ASN A 88 -20.35 -49.14 -2.77
N GLN A 89 -20.77 -49.28 -4.03
CA GLN A 89 -21.43 -50.50 -4.52
C GLN A 89 -20.60 -51.79 -4.28
N ASP A 90 -19.31 -51.64 -3.99
CA ASP A 90 -18.34 -52.72 -3.79
C ASP A 90 -18.02 -53.02 -2.30
N GLY A 91 -18.72 -52.41 -1.33
CA GLY A 91 -18.53 -52.75 0.09
C GLY A 91 -17.36 -52.03 0.78
N VAL A 92 -16.72 -51.05 0.13
CA VAL A 92 -15.58 -50.29 0.65
C VAL A 92 -16.05 -48.95 1.24
N PRO A 93 -15.52 -48.51 2.40
CA PRO A 93 -15.79 -47.17 2.92
C PRO A 93 -15.35 -46.10 1.91
N ALA A 94 -16.27 -45.25 1.46
CA ALA A 94 -15.92 -44.08 0.67
C ALA A 94 -15.39 -42.99 1.61
N ASN A 95 -14.08 -42.75 1.59
CA ASN A 95 -13.46 -41.59 2.25
C ASN A 95 -13.65 -40.32 1.42
N GLU A 96 -14.87 -40.04 0.97
CA GLU A 96 -15.18 -38.84 0.21
C GLU A 96 -15.38 -37.65 1.17
N LEU A 97 -14.63 -36.57 0.92
CA LEU A 97 -14.85 -35.30 1.58
C LEU A 97 -16.03 -34.61 0.91
N GLU A 98 -17.01 -34.20 1.70
CA GLU A 98 -18.15 -33.42 1.25
C GLU A 98 -17.91 -31.95 1.58
N MET A 99 -18.13 -31.06 0.60
CA MET A 99 -18.02 -29.61 0.80
C MET A 99 -19.11 -29.14 1.76
N VAL A 100 -18.71 -28.43 2.81
CA VAL A 100 -19.59 -27.94 3.88
C VAL A 100 -19.78 -26.44 3.78
N SER A 101 -18.73 -25.71 3.41
CA SER A 101 -18.74 -24.25 3.39
C SER A 101 -17.84 -23.70 2.29
N GLU A 102 -18.27 -22.59 1.71
CA GLU A 102 -17.51 -21.79 0.75
C GLU A 102 -17.54 -20.31 1.13
N MET A 103 -16.45 -19.61 0.85
CA MET A 103 -16.36 -18.16 1.02
C MET A 103 -15.46 -17.57 -0.06
N VAL A 104 -15.93 -16.51 -0.71
CA VAL A 104 -15.10 -15.70 -1.60
C VAL A 104 -14.51 -14.53 -0.81
N VAL A 105 -13.19 -14.38 -0.89
CA VAL A 105 -12.43 -13.29 -0.29
C VAL A 105 -11.68 -12.59 -1.39
N THR A 106 -11.71 -11.26 -1.42
CA THR A 106 -10.88 -10.48 -2.33
C THR A 106 -9.51 -10.28 -1.71
N VAL A 107 -8.44 -10.54 -2.47
CA VAL A 107 -7.08 -10.22 -2.04
C VAL A 107 -7.00 -8.69 -1.92
N PRO A 108 -6.71 -8.15 -0.73
CA PRO A 108 -6.57 -6.72 -0.57
C PRO A 108 -5.45 -6.23 -1.49
N SER A 109 -5.73 -5.14 -2.19
CA SER A 109 -4.67 -4.42 -2.89
C SER A 109 -3.61 -3.99 -1.86
N LEU A 110 -2.34 -3.98 -2.28
CA LEU A 110 -1.28 -3.35 -1.47
C LEU A 110 -1.52 -1.84 -1.36
N PHE A 111 -2.39 -1.30 -2.22
CA PHE A 111 -2.72 0.10 -2.36
C PHE A 111 -4.09 0.34 -1.74
N ALA A 112 -4.12 0.70 -0.46
CA ALA A 112 -5.36 1.11 0.18
C ALA A 112 -5.83 2.45 -0.42
N VAL A 113 -6.94 2.44 -1.16
CA VAL A 113 -7.83 3.57 -1.53
C VAL A 113 -7.22 4.70 -2.38
N ALA A 114 -5.90 4.87 -2.42
CA ALA A 114 -5.19 5.96 -3.12
C ALA A 114 -4.19 5.42 -4.15
N ASP A 115 -4.07 6.10 -5.29
CA ASP A 115 -3.11 5.77 -6.35
C ASP A 115 -1.64 5.96 -5.92
N PHE A 116 -0.70 5.44 -6.71
CA PHE A 116 0.75 5.50 -6.46
C PHE A 116 1.26 6.92 -6.21
N PHE A 117 0.77 7.90 -6.98
CA PHE A 117 1.20 9.28 -6.87
C PHE A 117 0.71 9.92 -5.57
N THR A 118 -0.55 9.66 -5.21
CA THR A 118 -1.12 10.10 -3.93
C THR A 118 -0.37 9.47 -2.75
N GLN A 119 0.03 8.20 -2.85
CA GLN A 119 0.82 7.53 -1.82
C GLN A 119 2.24 8.11 -1.69
N LEU A 120 2.89 8.47 -2.80
CA LEU A 120 4.18 9.16 -2.77
C LEU A 120 4.07 10.56 -2.15
N GLU A 121 3.05 11.33 -2.50
CA GLU A 121 2.82 12.63 -1.88
C GLU A 121 2.62 12.49 -0.37
N ALA A 122 1.84 11.49 0.06
CA ALA A 122 1.63 11.18 1.47
C ALA A 122 2.93 10.80 2.20
N LEU A 123 3.81 10.01 1.56
CA LEU A 123 5.11 9.63 2.10
C LEU A 123 6.04 10.84 2.28
N ILE A 124 6.07 11.74 1.29
CA ILE A 124 6.84 12.99 1.36
C ILE A 124 6.33 13.85 2.51
N TRP A 125 5.01 14.04 2.62
CA TRP A 125 4.42 14.78 3.74
C TRP A 125 4.71 14.14 5.10
N ALA A 126 4.55 12.82 5.23
CA ALA A 126 4.83 12.10 6.47
C ALA A 126 6.30 12.28 6.91
N THR A 127 7.22 12.23 5.95
CA THR A 127 8.66 12.48 6.19
C THR A 127 8.90 13.90 6.71
N LEU A 128 8.34 14.90 6.03
CA LEU A 128 8.50 16.30 6.43
C LEU A 128 7.93 16.55 7.83
N GLU A 129 6.74 16.02 8.10
CA GLU A 129 6.02 16.27 9.36
C GLU A 129 6.62 15.55 10.56
N ALA A 130 7.31 14.42 10.33
CA ALA A 130 8.04 13.72 11.37
C ALA A 130 9.24 14.53 11.92
N ASP A 131 9.80 15.47 11.14
CA ASP A 131 10.86 16.36 11.62
C ASP A 131 10.25 17.53 12.45
N ALA A 132 10.52 17.51 13.75
CA ALA A 132 10.00 18.52 14.68
C ALA A 132 10.54 19.94 14.39
N ALA A 133 11.79 20.06 13.93
CA ALA A 133 12.37 21.36 13.61
C ALA A 133 11.77 21.94 12.33
N TRP A 134 11.51 21.09 11.33
CA TRP A 134 10.76 21.46 10.14
C TRP A 134 9.33 21.87 10.48
N SER A 135 8.63 21.09 11.31
CA SER A 135 7.25 21.36 11.73
C SER A 135 7.10 22.69 12.48
N ALA A 136 8.16 23.13 13.18
CA ALA A 136 8.19 24.44 13.83
C ALA A 136 8.29 25.60 12.83
N VAL A 137 8.99 25.41 11.69
CA VAL A 137 9.08 26.41 10.62
C VAL A 137 7.81 26.46 9.78
N PHE A 138 7.23 25.29 9.51
CA PHE A 138 5.99 25.14 8.74
C PHE A 138 4.88 24.54 9.62
N PRO A 139 4.17 25.36 10.39
CA PRO A 139 3.04 24.88 11.20
C PRO A 139 1.91 24.37 10.29
N PRO A 140 0.97 23.55 10.79
CA PRO A 140 -0.08 22.93 9.98
C PRO A 140 -0.87 23.88 9.07
N GLY A 141 -1.15 25.12 9.52
CA GLY A 141 -1.85 26.14 8.72
C GLY A 141 -1.06 26.70 7.52
N ASN A 142 0.25 26.42 7.46
CA ASN A 142 1.18 26.88 6.42
C ASN A 142 1.58 25.75 5.46
N ARG A 143 1.00 24.55 5.62
CA ARG A 143 1.18 23.39 4.76
C ARG A 143 0.02 23.30 3.77
N ARG A 144 0.31 23.44 2.49
CA ARG A 144 -0.68 23.27 1.41
C ARG A 144 -0.70 21.82 0.98
N LYS A 145 -1.35 20.98 1.76
CA LYS A 145 -1.62 19.59 1.36
C LYS A 145 -2.78 19.56 0.38
N ARG A 146 -2.65 18.78 -0.69
CA ARG A 146 -3.77 18.51 -1.59
C ARG A 146 -4.62 17.42 -0.97
N THR A 147 -5.77 17.78 -0.40
CA THR A 147 -6.77 16.82 0.10
C THR A 147 -8.11 17.06 -0.59
N GLY A 148 -8.73 16.00 -1.13
CA GLY A 148 -10.10 15.99 -1.64
C GLY A 148 -10.26 15.74 -3.15
N ASP A 149 -11.49 15.39 -3.56
CA ASP A 149 -11.85 15.03 -4.94
C ASP A 149 -11.55 16.17 -5.94
N ALA A 150 -10.83 15.76 -7.00
CA ALA A 150 -10.38 16.48 -8.19
C ALA A 150 -10.92 17.91 -8.42
N ARG A 151 -10.00 18.90 -8.33
CA ARG A 151 -9.81 20.07 -9.24
C ARG A 151 -9.37 21.35 -8.54
N SER A 152 -9.42 21.45 -7.21
CA SER A 152 -8.93 22.65 -6.50
C SER A 152 -8.63 22.35 -5.03
N PRO A 153 -7.36 22.08 -4.65
CA PRO A 153 -7.00 21.84 -3.26
C PRO A 153 -7.40 23.04 -2.40
N ARG A 154 -8.26 22.81 -1.40
CA ARG A 154 -8.74 23.87 -0.51
C ARG A 154 -7.87 23.94 0.73
N LYS A 155 -7.40 25.14 1.03
CA LYS A 155 -6.69 25.46 2.26
C LYS A 155 -7.58 25.15 3.49
N PRO A 156 -7.11 24.36 4.48
CA PRO A 156 -7.92 24.00 5.64
C PRO A 156 -8.13 25.15 6.66
N GLY A 157 -7.50 26.32 6.49
CA GLY A 157 -7.65 27.43 7.44
C GLY A 157 -7.04 28.76 7.01
N ARG A 158 -7.33 29.82 7.78
CA ARG A 158 -6.81 31.18 7.56
C ARG A 158 -5.43 31.33 8.21
N LEU A 159 -4.49 31.92 7.46
CA LEU A 159 -3.05 32.01 7.78
C LEU A 159 -2.70 32.88 8.99
N SER A 160 -1.59 32.51 9.63
CA SER A 160 -0.64 33.47 10.21
C SER A 160 0.08 34.19 9.05
N LYS A 161 -0.09 35.50 8.92
CA LYS A 161 0.40 36.29 7.77
C LYS A 161 1.93 36.38 7.67
N ASP A 162 2.67 35.90 8.67
CA ASP A 162 4.09 36.22 8.84
C ASP A 162 5.06 35.03 8.69
N LEU A 163 4.57 33.84 8.31
CA LEU A 163 5.39 32.63 8.19
C LEU A 163 5.43 32.09 6.75
N PRO A 164 6.53 31.41 6.36
CA PRO A 164 6.64 30.81 5.04
C PRO A 164 5.59 29.70 4.85
N GLU A 165 5.14 29.52 3.62
CA GLU A 165 4.22 28.47 3.22
C GLU A 165 4.95 27.42 2.39
N ILE A 166 4.44 26.17 2.43
CA ILE A 166 5.03 25.05 1.69
C ILE A 166 3.96 24.22 0.99
N GLU A 167 4.26 23.78 -0.22
CA GLU A 167 3.45 22.88 -1.05
C GLU A 167 4.33 21.78 -1.63
N VAL A 168 3.78 20.58 -1.77
CA VAL A 168 4.37 19.48 -2.55
C VAL A 168 3.55 19.36 -3.82
N VAL A 169 4.21 19.45 -4.98
CA VAL A 169 3.55 19.45 -6.28
C VAL A 169 4.14 18.31 -7.11
N ALA A 170 3.28 17.48 -7.68
CA ALA A 170 3.72 16.53 -8.69
C ALA A 170 4.30 17.28 -9.90
N ALA A 171 5.51 16.92 -10.29
CA ALA A 171 6.23 17.47 -11.43
C ALA A 171 6.15 16.49 -12.61
N GLU A 172 7.21 16.38 -13.40
CA GLU A 172 7.26 15.54 -14.59
C GLU A 172 7.10 14.04 -14.25
N TYR A 173 6.42 13.34 -15.13
CA TYR A 173 6.27 11.89 -15.12
C TYR A 173 6.90 11.35 -16.39
N GLU A 174 7.75 10.35 -16.27
CA GLU A 174 8.42 9.71 -17.40
C GLU A 174 8.36 8.19 -17.28
N GLU A 175 7.98 7.52 -18.36
CA GLU A 175 8.09 6.07 -18.48
C GLU A 175 9.51 5.73 -18.97
N VAL A 176 10.31 5.15 -18.09
CA VAL A 176 11.73 4.87 -18.36
C VAL A 176 11.90 3.52 -19.07
N GLY A 177 10.96 2.60 -18.88
CA GLY A 177 10.96 1.31 -19.55
C GLY A 177 9.97 0.34 -18.92
N GLY A 178 10.07 -0.94 -19.28
CA GLY A 178 9.17 -1.96 -18.73
C GLY A 178 9.35 -3.32 -19.36
N THR A 179 8.65 -4.29 -18.79
CA THR A 179 8.45 -5.63 -19.33
C THR A 179 6.98 -5.84 -19.64
N SER A 180 6.62 -6.97 -20.26
CA SER A 180 5.22 -7.38 -20.45
C SER A 180 4.50 -7.76 -19.14
N THR A 181 5.04 -7.38 -17.99
CA THR A 181 4.49 -7.68 -16.66
C THR A 181 4.70 -6.52 -15.68
N SER A 182 5.42 -5.47 -16.10
CA SER A 182 5.74 -4.35 -15.23
C SER A 182 6.15 -3.10 -16.00
N LEU A 183 5.83 -1.95 -15.43
CA LEU A 183 6.27 -0.64 -15.87
C LEU A 183 7.32 -0.09 -14.91
N VAL A 184 8.38 0.49 -15.47
CA VAL A 184 9.35 1.29 -14.73
C VAL A 184 9.13 2.75 -15.11
N ALA A 185 8.81 3.57 -14.11
CA ALA A 185 8.51 4.97 -14.31
C ALA A 185 9.19 5.83 -13.24
N THR A 186 9.46 7.08 -13.57
CA THR A 186 9.89 8.11 -12.63
C THR A 186 8.78 9.14 -12.45
N GLN A 187 8.57 9.55 -11.21
CA GLN A 187 7.71 10.67 -10.87
C GLN A 187 8.53 11.73 -10.13
N GLY A 188 8.58 12.92 -10.71
CA GLY A 188 9.12 14.11 -10.07
C GLY A 188 8.16 14.71 -9.04
N PHE A 189 8.68 15.25 -7.95
CA PHE A 189 7.94 16.08 -7.00
C PHE A 189 8.74 17.34 -6.66
N ASP A 190 8.11 18.49 -6.81
CA ASP A 190 8.66 19.76 -6.40
C ASP A 190 8.13 20.15 -5.02
N VAL A 191 9.06 20.40 -4.09
CA VAL A 191 8.75 21.01 -2.80
C VAL A 191 8.96 22.51 -2.90
N VAL A 192 7.85 23.23 -2.94
CA VAL A 192 7.79 24.67 -3.22
C VAL A 192 7.59 25.43 -1.93
N ILE A 193 8.45 26.41 -1.67
CA ILE A 193 8.34 27.29 -0.50
C ILE A 193 8.02 28.70 -0.97
N VAL A 194 6.98 29.30 -0.40
CA VAL A 194 6.46 30.61 -0.78
C VAL A 194 6.53 31.55 0.42
N SER A 195 6.99 32.79 0.23
CA SER A 195 6.83 33.82 1.27
C SER A 195 5.41 34.35 1.21
N GLY A 196 4.59 34.09 2.23
CA GLY A 196 3.20 34.55 2.30
C GLY A 196 3.02 36.07 2.18
N ASP A 197 4.08 36.87 2.36
CA ASP A 197 4.15 38.29 2.06
C ASP A 197 5.61 38.68 1.69
N MET A 198 5.82 39.60 0.74
CA MET A 198 7.11 39.82 0.03
C MET A 198 8.23 40.52 0.85
N ARG A 199 8.49 40.13 2.11
CA ARG A 199 9.62 40.64 2.93
C ARG A 199 10.25 39.54 3.79
N PRO A 200 11.52 39.71 4.21
CA PRO A 200 12.75 39.50 3.45
C PRO A 200 13.09 38.00 3.26
N LYS A 201 13.75 37.67 2.13
CA LYS A 201 14.26 36.34 1.75
C LYS A 201 15.03 35.59 2.86
N ALA A 202 15.50 36.28 3.89
CA ALA A 202 16.21 35.72 5.04
C ALA A 202 15.40 34.64 5.80
N ALA A 203 14.08 34.82 5.93
CA ALA A 203 13.21 33.85 6.60
C ALA A 203 13.04 32.54 5.81
N LEU A 204 13.39 32.54 4.52
CA LEU A 204 13.34 31.33 3.70
C LEU A 204 14.50 30.40 4.00
N PHE A 205 15.72 30.89 4.32
CA PHE A 205 16.89 30.01 4.50
C PHE A 205 16.71 28.93 5.57
N PRO A 206 16.17 29.23 6.77
CA PRO A 206 15.86 28.18 7.74
C PRO A 206 14.86 27.17 7.21
N GLY A 207 13.79 27.62 6.55
CA GLY A 207 12.81 26.73 5.93
C GLY A 207 13.45 25.83 4.87
N LYS A 208 14.29 26.42 4.00
CA LYS A 208 15.00 25.68 2.95
C LYS A 208 15.89 24.58 3.53
N TYR A 209 16.70 24.94 4.52
CA TYR A 209 17.62 24.02 5.18
C TYR A 209 16.87 22.89 5.90
N GLN A 210 15.81 23.22 6.67
CA GLN A 210 15.05 22.20 7.39
C GLN A 210 14.30 21.27 6.42
N THR A 211 13.77 21.77 5.30
CA THR A 211 13.13 20.91 4.30
C THR A 211 14.12 19.94 3.69
N LEU A 212 15.30 20.42 3.28
CA LEU A 212 16.35 19.55 2.74
C LEU A 212 16.79 18.49 3.75
N LYS A 213 16.99 18.91 5.00
CA LYS A 213 17.39 18.01 6.09
C LYS A 213 16.35 16.93 6.36
N ALA A 214 15.06 17.29 6.41
CA ALA A 214 13.97 16.35 6.61
C ALA A 214 13.87 15.36 5.44
N LEU A 215 13.90 15.84 4.19
CA LEU A 215 13.82 14.95 3.01
C LEU A 215 15.05 14.06 2.85
N ARG A 216 16.20 14.46 3.40
CA ARG A 216 17.41 13.64 3.39
C ARG A 216 17.19 12.30 4.08
N SER A 217 16.30 12.21 5.09
CA SER A 217 15.98 10.93 5.71
C SER A 217 15.21 10.03 4.75
N LEU A 218 14.31 10.55 3.92
CA LEU A 218 13.60 9.77 2.90
C LEU A 218 14.56 9.24 1.83
N VAL A 219 15.50 10.07 1.37
CA VAL A 219 16.47 9.70 0.33
C VAL A 219 17.52 8.70 0.82
N ASN A 220 17.97 8.79 2.07
CA ASN A 220 19.08 7.96 2.57
C ASN A 220 18.66 6.81 3.49
N SER A 221 17.39 6.75 3.90
CA SER A 221 16.90 5.63 4.71
C SER A 221 16.33 4.54 3.81
N PRO A 222 16.28 3.29 4.29
CA PRO A 222 15.52 2.25 3.61
C PRO A 222 14.06 2.69 3.41
N ILE A 223 13.54 2.51 2.20
CA ILE A 223 12.13 2.76 1.87
C ILE A 223 11.25 2.00 2.87
N PRO A 224 10.17 2.60 3.43
CA PRO A 224 9.32 1.89 4.38
C PRO A 224 8.66 0.66 3.74
N ALA A 225 8.48 -0.41 4.51
CA ALA A 225 8.06 -1.71 3.99
C ALA A 225 6.77 -1.66 3.14
N ALA A 226 5.82 -0.80 3.50
CA ALA A 226 4.57 -0.60 2.77
C ALA A 226 4.76 -0.08 1.32
N TYR A 227 5.87 0.61 1.03
CA TYR A 227 6.14 1.20 -0.28
C TYR A 227 7.13 0.37 -1.13
N ARG A 228 7.92 -0.52 -0.49
CA ARG A 228 8.92 -1.37 -1.18
C ARG A 228 8.41 -2.25 -2.33
N PRO A 229 7.13 -2.69 -2.37
CA PRO A 229 6.67 -3.51 -3.49
C PRO A 229 6.72 -2.80 -4.85
N TRP A 230 6.77 -1.45 -4.85
CA TRP A 230 6.65 -0.67 -6.07
C TRP A 230 7.51 0.60 -6.10
N LEU A 231 7.97 1.13 -4.97
CA LEU A 231 8.92 2.25 -4.91
C LEU A 231 10.33 1.68 -4.78
N THR A 232 11.20 1.96 -5.76
CA THR A 232 12.57 1.43 -5.80
C THR A 232 13.57 2.42 -5.26
N ARG A 233 13.39 3.72 -5.56
CA ARG A 233 14.36 4.76 -5.20
C ARG A 233 13.68 6.11 -5.04
N VAL A 234 14.19 6.91 -4.11
CA VAL A 234 13.90 8.35 -4.02
C VAL A 234 15.24 9.08 -4.04
N SER A 235 15.41 10.03 -4.95
CA SER A 235 16.62 10.83 -5.10
C SER A 235 16.32 12.31 -5.21
N PHE A 236 17.31 13.14 -4.89
CA PHE A 236 17.26 14.55 -5.26
C PHE A 236 17.60 14.70 -6.76
N VAL A 237 16.86 15.53 -7.46
CA VAL A 237 17.22 15.96 -8.81
C VAL A 237 18.20 17.12 -8.68
N ALA A 238 19.36 17.02 -9.33
CA ALA A 238 20.25 18.16 -9.47
C ALA A 238 19.51 19.19 -10.34
N ALA A 239 19.30 20.40 -9.82
CA ALA A 239 18.88 21.49 -10.69
C ALA A 239 20.03 21.69 -11.69
N ASP A 240 19.78 21.45 -12.97
CA ASP A 240 20.70 21.92 -14.00
C ASP A 240 20.79 23.45 -13.83
N ASP A 241 22.01 23.94 -13.57
CA ASP A 241 22.30 25.34 -13.26
C ASP A 241 21.86 26.31 -14.38
N ASP A 242 21.49 25.79 -15.55
CA ASP A 242 21.18 26.56 -16.75
C ASP A 242 19.68 26.82 -17.01
N GLU A 243 18.73 26.27 -16.22
CA GLU A 243 17.29 26.38 -16.56
C GLU A 243 16.34 26.87 -15.44
N VAL A 244 16.84 27.52 -14.38
CA VAL A 244 15.96 28.19 -13.39
C VAL A 244 15.47 29.58 -13.86
N ALA A 245 15.69 29.91 -15.14
CA ALA A 245 15.35 31.19 -15.75
C ALA A 245 14.35 31.07 -16.92
N GLY A 246 13.27 30.32 -16.76
CA GLY A 246 12.20 30.33 -17.75
C GLY A 246 11.01 29.47 -17.36
N GLU A 247 9.88 30.10 -17.07
CA GLU A 247 8.54 29.49 -17.07
C GLU A 247 8.35 28.20 -16.25
N ARG A 248 8.04 28.33 -14.94
CA ARG A 248 7.00 27.50 -14.28
C ARG A 248 6.66 27.85 -12.83
N SER A 249 7.44 28.70 -12.17
CA SER A 249 7.01 29.23 -10.86
C SER A 249 6.08 30.43 -11.07
N PRO A 250 4.82 30.39 -10.61
CA PRO A 250 3.97 31.57 -10.52
C PRO A 250 4.73 32.69 -9.79
N ALA A 251 4.56 33.94 -10.23
CA ALA A 251 5.28 35.08 -9.66
C ALA A 251 5.26 35.06 -8.11
N GLY A 252 6.44 34.88 -7.50
CA GLY A 252 6.60 34.80 -6.04
C GLY A 252 6.84 33.39 -5.46
N MET A 253 6.74 32.33 -6.25
CA MET A 253 7.15 30.97 -5.83
C MET A 253 8.62 30.73 -6.21
N SER A 254 9.38 30.11 -5.29
CA SER A 254 10.67 29.51 -5.65
C SER A 254 10.58 28.02 -5.40
N THR A 255 10.61 27.22 -6.48
CA THR A 255 10.95 25.80 -6.37
C THR A 255 12.28 25.69 -5.64
N LEU A 256 12.35 24.77 -4.67
CA LEU A 256 13.51 24.65 -3.82
C LEU A 256 14.20 23.31 -3.95
N ILE A 257 13.43 22.24 -3.91
CA ILE A 257 13.93 20.87 -3.86
C ILE A 257 13.04 20.04 -4.75
N SER A 258 13.66 19.44 -5.76
CA SER A 258 13.01 18.48 -6.63
C SER A 258 13.45 17.09 -6.22
N LEU A 259 12.47 16.21 -6.07
CA LEU A 259 12.65 14.80 -5.79
C LEU A 259 12.28 14.02 -7.04
N GLU A 260 13.00 12.95 -7.32
CA GLU A 260 12.64 11.94 -8.30
C GLU A 260 12.37 10.64 -7.56
N CYS A 261 11.20 10.07 -7.82
CA CYS A 261 10.77 8.80 -7.27
C CYS A 261 10.71 7.77 -8.39
N GLU A 262 11.58 6.78 -8.35
CA GLU A 262 11.59 5.67 -9.30
C GLU A 262 10.66 4.57 -8.79
N MET A 263 9.79 4.08 -9.68
CA MET A 263 8.76 3.11 -9.38
C MET A 263 8.84 1.93 -10.32
N HIS A 264 8.58 0.74 -9.78
CA HIS A 264 8.33 -0.49 -10.51
C HIS A 264 6.88 -0.91 -10.28
N ILE A 265 6.00 -0.56 -11.21
CA ILE A 265 4.56 -0.75 -11.12
C ILE A 265 4.18 -2.07 -11.81
N PRO A 266 3.58 -3.05 -11.10
CA PRO A 266 3.08 -4.26 -11.74
C PRO A 266 1.96 -3.94 -12.75
N GLU A 267 1.94 -4.64 -13.89
CA GLU A 267 0.91 -4.41 -14.92
C GLU A 267 -0.52 -4.64 -14.41
N THR A 268 -0.69 -5.54 -13.44
CA THR A 268 -1.97 -5.80 -12.77
C THR A 268 -2.56 -4.59 -12.05
N GLU A 269 -1.77 -3.56 -11.79
CA GLU A 269 -2.17 -2.33 -11.09
C GLU A 269 -2.34 -1.13 -12.06
N LEU A 270 -2.09 -1.32 -13.35
CA LEU A 270 -2.30 -0.30 -14.40
C LEU A 270 -3.67 -0.40 -15.10
N ALA A 271 -4.41 -1.49 -14.87
CA ALA A 271 -5.70 -1.80 -15.48
C ALA A 271 -6.88 -1.29 -14.64
#